data_AF-A0A957DG01-F1
#
_entry.id   AF-A0A957DG01-F1
#
_cell.length_a   1.000
_cell.length_b   1.000
_cell.length_c   1.000
_cell.angle_alpha   90.00
_cell.angle_beta   90.00
_cell.angle_gamma   90.00
#
_symmetry.space_group_name_H-M   'P 1'
#
loop_
_entity.id
_entity.type
_entity.pdbx_description
1 polymer ?
#
loop_
_entity_poly.entity_id
_entity_poly.type
_entity_poly.pdbx_seq_one_letter_code
_entity_poly.pdbx_strand_id
1 'polypeptide(L)'
;FPYLSQMAYSPDGAFIAVYAQHAAKKLSTVTILRADSGESIAQMEMTDTFFHRLDWLDAQTVALSTRDNILVFPVQQPENAYWVFDENSPIYAYYEHIQIVDW
;
A
#
# COMPACT_ATOMS: atom_id res chain seq x y z
N PHE A 1 -0.85 -14.31 -16.45
CA PHE A 1 -1.49 -13.03 -16.82
C PHE A 1 -1.55 -12.15 -15.60
N PRO A 2 -1.33 -10.83 -15.73
CA PRO A 2 -1.63 -9.91 -14.66
C PRO A 2 -3.13 -9.93 -14.38
N TYR A 3 -3.53 -9.76 -13.13
CA TYR A 3 -4.93 -9.58 -12.77
C TYR A 3 -5.07 -8.48 -11.72
N LEU A 4 -6.17 -7.73 -11.82
CA LEU A 4 -6.56 -6.74 -10.83
C LEU A 4 -7.05 -7.49 -9.60
N SER A 5 -6.41 -7.22 -8.48
CA SER A 5 -6.74 -7.83 -7.19
C SER A 5 -7.71 -6.95 -6.44
N GLN A 6 -7.42 -5.64 -6.35
CA GLN A 6 -8.14 -4.70 -5.51
C GLN A 6 -8.12 -3.29 -6.10
N MET A 7 -9.12 -2.50 -5.71
CA MET A 7 -9.25 -1.08 -6.05
C MET A 7 -9.94 -0.36 -4.89
N ALA A 8 -9.44 0.82 -4.51
CA ALA A 8 -10.07 1.66 -3.50
C ALA A 8 -9.95 3.15 -3.85
N TYR A 9 -11.03 3.89 -3.62
CA TYR A 9 -11.01 5.35 -3.68
C TYR A 9 -10.38 5.93 -2.40
N SER A 10 -9.66 7.04 -2.54
CA SER A 10 -9.21 7.83 -1.39
C SER A 10 -10.42 8.37 -0.60
N PRO A 11 -10.28 8.63 0.71
CA PRO A 11 -11.38 9.15 1.54
C PRO A 11 -12.00 10.45 1.05
N ASP A 12 -11.23 11.30 0.36
CA ASP A 12 -11.70 12.55 -0.25
C ASP A 12 -12.23 12.37 -1.69
N GLY A 13 -12.13 11.16 -2.25
CA GLY A 13 -12.55 10.82 -3.60
C GLY A 13 -11.64 11.36 -4.71
N ALA A 14 -10.50 11.97 -4.38
CA ALA A 14 -9.60 12.57 -5.37
C ALA A 14 -8.77 11.54 -6.15
N PHE A 15 -8.52 10.37 -5.56
CA PHE A 15 -7.64 9.35 -6.13
C PHE A 15 -8.25 7.96 -6.09
N ILE A 16 -7.72 7.09 -6.94
CA ILE A 16 -8.02 5.66 -6.99
C ILE A 16 -6.71 4.92 -6.90
N ALA A 17 -6.56 4.05 -5.90
CA ALA A 17 -5.44 3.13 -5.81
C ALA A 17 -5.86 1.77 -6.38
N VAL A 18 -5.09 1.26 -7.34
CA VAL A 18 -5.33 -0.01 -8.02
C VAL A 18 -4.18 -0.95 -7.72
N TYR A 19 -4.49 -2.11 -7.15
CA TYR A 19 -3.51 -3.17 -6.92
C TYR A 19 -3.69 -4.29 -7.94
N ALA A 20 -2.63 -4.55 -8.69
CA ALA A 20 -2.54 -5.63 -9.66
C ALA A 20 -1.36 -6.56 -9.32
N GLN A 21 -1.48 -7.81 -9.71
CA GLN A 21 -0.46 -8.82 -9.46
C GLN A 21 -0.25 -9.70 -10.68
N HIS A 22 1.00 -10.08 -10.91
CA HIS A 22 1.43 -10.98 -11.96
C HIS A 22 2.12 -12.20 -11.35
N ALA A 23 1.33 -13.19 -10.94
CA ALA A 23 1.80 -14.38 -10.21
C ALA A 23 3.02 -15.07 -10.83
N ALA A 24 3.03 -15.28 -12.16
CA ALA A 24 4.14 -15.95 -12.85
C ALA A 24 5.47 -15.16 -12.84
N LYS A 25 5.41 -13.84 -12.64
CA LYS A 25 6.60 -12.96 -12.55
C LYS A 25 6.89 -12.56 -11.11
N LYS A 26 6.08 -13.03 -10.15
CA LYS A 26 6.10 -12.60 -8.75
C LYS A 26 6.17 -11.09 -8.58
N LEU A 27 5.40 -10.38 -9.41
CA LEU A 27 5.39 -8.93 -9.46
C LEU A 27 4.04 -8.44 -8.95
N SER A 28 4.11 -7.47 -8.06
CA SER A 28 3.00 -6.68 -7.55
C SER A 28 3.16 -5.25 -8.04
N THR A 29 2.06 -4.63 -8.47
CA THR A 29 2.05 -3.24 -8.89
C THR A 29 0.91 -2.53 -8.20
N VAL A 30 1.19 -1.37 -7.62
CA VAL A 30 0.17 -0.43 -7.18
C VAL A 30 0.27 0.83 -8.01
N THR A 31 -0.84 1.22 -8.60
CA THR A 31 -0.96 2.44 -9.41
C THR A 31 -1.95 3.36 -8.74
N ILE A 32 -1.58 4.62 -8.56
CA ILE A 32 -2.47 5.68 -8.09
C ILE A 32 -2.90 6.51 -9.28
N LEU A 33 -4.21 6.59 -9.47
CA LEU A 33 -4.86 7.33 -10.54
C LEU A 33 -5.58 8.54 -9.95
N ARG A 34 -5.61 9.65 -10.68
CA ARG A 34 -6.60 10.71 -10.45
C ARG A 34 -8.00 10.19 -10.73
N ALA A 35 -8.95 10.41 -9.82
CA ALA A 35 -10.31 9.87 -9.95
C ALA A 35 -11.11 10.55 -11.08
N ASP A 36 -10.82 11.82 -11.38
CA ASP A 36 -11.55 12.63 -12.37
C ASP A 36 -11.17 12.31 -13.83
N SER A 37 -9.94 11.87 -14.05
CA SER A 37 -9.30 11.76 -15.35
C SER A 37 -8.75 10.36 -15.64
N GLY A 38 -8.53 9.55 -14.60
CA GLY A 38 -7.85 8.26 -14.72
C GLY A 38 -6.35 8.37 -15.01
N GLU A 39 -5.77 9.57 -14.98
CA GLU A 39 -4.34 9.78 -15.18
C GLU A 39 -3.54 9.13 -14.04
N SER A 40 -2.52 8.34 -14.39
CA SER A 40 -1.59 7.79 -13.40
C SER A 40 -0.65 8.86 -12.88
N ILE A 41 -0.63 9.04 -11.56
CA ILE A 41 0.23 10.02 -10.89
C ILE A 41 1.36 9.37 -10.09
N ALA A 42 1.21 8.09 -9.73
CA ALA A 42 2.22 7.31 -9.04
C ALA A 42 2.08 5.83 -9.41
N GLN A 43 3.21 5.14 -9.49
CA GLN A 43 3.26 3.70 -9.66
C GLN A 43 4.40 3.14 -8.82
N MET A 44 4.11 2.08 -8.08
CA MET A 44 5.08 1.34 -7.31
C MET A 44 5.06 -0.12 -7.76
N GLU A 45 6.24 -0.66 -8.03
CA GLU A 45 6.44 -2.04 -8.41
C GLU A 45 7.25 -2.77 -7.34
N MET A 46 6.85 -4.00 -7.08
CA MET A 46 7.41 -4.79 -6.01
C MET A 46 7.55 -6.24 -6.43
N THR A 47 8.76 -6.76 -6.29
CA THR A 47 9.09 -8.14 -6.62
C THR A 47 9.01 -9.00 -5.36
N ASP A 48 8.59 -10.26 -5.53
CA ASP A 48 8.53 -11.28 -4.47
C ASP A 48 7.65 -10.91 -3.26
N THR A 49 6.80 -9.89 -3.39
CA THR A 49 5.88 -9.44 -2.34
C THR A 49 4.46 -9.41 -2.87
N PHE A 50 3.53 -10.03 -2.15
CA PHE A 50 2.11 -10.00 -2.46
C PHE A 50 1.32 -9.41 -1.31
N PHE A 51 0.36 -8.56 -1.65
CA PHE A 51 -0.51 -7.93 -0.68
C PHE A 51 -1.88 -8.58 -0.72
N HIS A 52 -2.49 -8.72 0.45
CA HIS A 52 -3.84 -9.25 0.56
C HIS A 52 -4.85 -8.13 0.85
N ARG A 53 -4.37 -6.90 1.12
CA ARG A 53 -5.22 -5.75 1.37
C ARG A 53 -4.53 -4.45 0.93
N LEU A 54 -5.33 -3.57 0.35
CA LEU A 54 -5.01 -2.19 0.02
C LEU A 54 -6.02 -1.32 0.76
N ASP A 55 -5.52 -0.38 1.55
CA ASP A 55 -6.30 0.59 2.29
C ASP A 55 -5.73 2.00 2.10
N TRP A 56 -6.58 2.99 2.34
CA TRP A 56 -6.16 4.37 2.51
C TRP A 56 -6.14 4.70 4.00
N LEU A 57 -5.01 5.17 4.52
CA LEU A 57 -4.91 5.65 5.90
C LEU A 57 -5.49 7.06 6.03
N ASP A 58 -5.29 7.88 5.00
CA ASP A 58 -5.87 9.20 4.82
C ASP A 58 -5.99 9.52 3.32
N ALA A 59 -6.29 10.76 2.95
CA ALA A 59 -6.44 11.19 1.54
C ALA A 59 -5.15 11.09 0.69
N GLN A 60 -3.98 11.03 1.32
CA GLN A 60 -2.66 11.11 0.68
C GLN A 60 -1.75 9.94 1.03
N THR A 61 -2.22 8.98 1.82
CA THR A 61 -1.41 7.88 2.32
C THR A 61 -2.11 6.54 2.09
N VAL A 62 -1.39 5.62 1.44
CA VAL A 62 -1.86 4.26 1.16
C VAL A 62 -1.11 3.27 2.04
N ALA A 63 -1.82 2.25 2.51
CA ALA A 63 -1.28 1.11 3.20
C ALA A 63 -1.55 -0.18 2.41
N LEU A 64 -0.52 -1.01 2.27
CA LEU A 64 -0.61 -2.32 1.64
C LEU A 64 -0.22 -3.38 2.66
N SER A 65 -1.16 -4.28 2.96
CA SER A 65 -0.95 -5.30 3.99
C SER A 65 -0.49 -6.61 3.36
N THR A 66 0.62 -7.13 3.84
CA THR A 66 1.02 -8.53 3.72
C THR A 66 0.59 -9.29 4.98
N ARG A 67 0.76 -10.61 5.02
CA ARG A 67 0.45 -11.39 6.22
C ARG A 67 1.19 -10.87 7.47
N ASP A 68 2.44 -10.44 7.28
CA ASP A 68 3.38 -10.25 8.39
C ASP A 68 3.75 -8.77 8.58
N ASN A 69 3.45 -7.91 7.61
CA ASN A 69 3.86 -6.51 7.63
C ASN A 69 2.95 -5.62 6.77
N ILE A 70 2.99 -4.32 7.02
CA ILE A 70 2.25 -3.30 6.29
C ILE A 70 3.27 -2.38 5.63
N LEU A 71 3.16 -2.16 4.32
CA LEU A 71 3.90 -1.13 3.61
C LEU A 71 3.06 0.13 3.55
N VAL A 72 3.59 1.25 4.02
CA VAL A 72 2.91 2.54 4.00
C VAL A 72 3.68 3.48 3.09
N PHE A 73 2.98 4.21 2.23
CA PHE A 73 3.61 5.21 1.37
C PHE A 73 2.70 6.41 1.09
N PRO A 74 3.26 7.62 0.99
CA PRO A 74 2.52 8.80 0.56
C PRO A 74 2.36 8.82 -0.95
N VAL A 75 1.17 9.18 -1.45
CA VAL A 75 0.82 9.21 -2.87
C VAL A 75 1.76 10.09 -3.69
N GLN A 76 2.14 11.25 -3.15
CA GLN A 76 2.97 12.23 -3.87
C GLN A 76 4.47 11.88 -3.86
N GLN A 77 4.90 10.98 -2.98
CA GLN A 77 6.30 10.61 -2.78
C GLN A 77 6.42 9.10 -2.47
N PRO A 78 5.96 8.22 -3.39
CA PRO A 78 5.92 6.78 -3.14
C PRO A 78 7.29 6.18 -2.84
N GLU A 79 8.38 6.83 -3.23
CA GLU A 79 9.76 6.46 -2.89
C GLU A 79 10.07 6.53 -1.39
N ASN A 80 9.28 7.29 -0.62
CA ASN A 80 9.37 7.37 0.84
C ASN A 80 8.57 6.26 1.55
N ALA A 81 8.26 5.18 0.83
CA ALA A 81 7.60 4.02 1.40
C ALA A 81 8.42 3.41 2.54
N TYR A 82 7.73 2.95 3.58
CA TYR A 82 8.33 2.26 4.71
C TYR A 82 7.48 1.09 5.17
N TRP A 83 8.16 0.05 5.65
CA TRP A 83 7.51 -1.07 6.31
C TRP A 83 7.23 -0.71 7.78
N VAL A 84 6.03 -1.04 8.27
CA VAL A 84 5.61 -0.70 9.64
C VAL A 84 6.40 -1.47 10.68
N PHE A 85 6.63 -2.77 10.48
CA PHE A 85 7.41 -3.63 11.38
C PHE A 85 8.86 -3.80 10.90
N ASP A 86 9.51 -2.69 10.59
CA ASP A 86 10.95 -2.60 10.28
C ASP A 86 11.61 -1.74 11.34
N GLU A 87 12.81 -2.09 11.80
CA GLU A 87 13.54 -1.34 12.85
C GLU A 87 13.80 0.14 12.48
N ASN A 88 13.80 0.45 11.18
CA ASN A 88 13.97 1.80 10.65
C ASN A 88 12.62 2.54 10.49
N SER A 89 11.50 1.89 10.81
CA SER A 89 10.17 2.48 10.69
C SER A 89 9.97 3.57 11.74
N PRO A 90 9.37 4.72 11.37
CA PRO A 90 9.02 5.77 12.33
C PRO A 90 8.09 5.29 13.46
N ILE A 91 7.40 4.17 13.25
CA ILE A 91 6.40 3.65 14.20
C ILE A 91 6.80 2.35 14.90
N TYR A 92 7.95 1.76 14.55
CA TYR A 92 8.41 0.50 15.16
C TYR A 92 8.58 0.61 16.68
N ALA A 93 9.12 1.73 17.15
CA ALA A 93 9.29 1.98 18.58
C ALA A 93 7.95 1.97 19.36
N TYR A 94 6.84 2.38 18.73
CA TYR A 94 5.53 2.34 19.38
C TYR A 94 4.91 0.94 19.35
N TYR A 95 5.28 0.09 18.38
CA TYR A 95 4.75 -1.27 18.29
C TYR A 95 5.09 -2.12 19.51
N GLU A 96 6.32 -2.02 20.03
CA GLU A 96 6.73 -2.72 21.26
C GLU A 96 5.87 -2.33 22.49
N HIS A 97 5.21 -1.16 22.44
CA HIS A 97 4.33 -0.66 23.48
C HIS A 97 2.85 -1.00 23.29
N ILE A 98 2.45 -1.45 22.09
CA ILE A 98 1.07 -1.88 21.82
C ILE A 98 0.97 -3.34 22.28
N GLN A 99 0.52 -3.54 23.52
CA GLN A 99 0.15 -4.87 23.99
C GLN A 99 -1.02 -5.40 23.14
N ILE A 100 -0.77 -6.44 22.36
CA ILE A 100 -1.85 -7.26 21.83
C ILE A 100 -2.43 -8.01 23.03
N VAL A 101 -3.52 -7.49 23.58
CA VAL A 101 -4.29 -8.20 24.60
C VAL A 101 -5.12 -9.24 23.86
N ASP A 102 -4.64 -10.47 23.84
CA ASP A 102 -5.44 -11.62 23.41
C ASP A 102 -6.63 -11.75 24.36
N TRP A 103 -7.85 -11.75 23.80
CA TRP A 103 -9.12 -12.00 24.50
C TRP A 103 -9.66 -13.39 24.16
#